data_AF-A0A0Q6CHQ6-F1
#
_entry.id   AF-A0A0Q6CHQ6-F1
#
_cell.length_a   1.000
_cell.length_b   1.000
_cell.length_c   1.000
_cell.angle_alpha   90.00
_cell.angle_beta   90.00
_cell.angle_gamma   90.00
#
_symmetry.space_group_name_H-M   'P 1'
#
loop_
_entity.id
_entity.type
_entity.pdbx_description
1 polymer ?
#
loop_
_entity_poly.entity_id
_entity_poly.type
_entity_poly.pdbx_seq_one_letter_code
_entity_poly.pdbx_strand_id
1 'polypeptide(L)'
;MLSDIKLFGEAVRRGLGVEVRCGCGKTATFRASDFRETIGPGEAIEDRTWRCSWCGERARSVRYTALDRNDREGLAQWRKPGG
;
A
#
# COMPACT_ATOMS: atom_id res chain seq x y z
N MET A 1 10.85 -6.34 12.67
CA MET A 1 11.53 -5.99 11.40
C MET A 1 10.60 -6.40 10.26
N LEU A 2 9.89 -5.44 9.64
CA LEU A 2 8.90 -5.72 8.57
C LEU A 2 9.55 -5.87 7.18
N SER A 3 10.84 -5.57 7.07
CA SER A 3 11.63 -5.54 5.85
C SER A 3 11.89 -6.90 5.18
N ASP A 4 11.44 -8.01 5.77
CA ASP A 4 11.62 -9.36 5.22
C ASP A 4 10.39 -9.87 4.43
N ILE A 5 9.27 -9.15 4.50
CA ILE A 5 8.03 -9.57 3.87
C ILE A 5 8.05 -9.17 2.40
N LYS A 6 8.43 -10.13 1.53
CA LYS A 6 8.48 -9.94 0.08
C LYS A 6 7.14 -10.23 -0.61
N LEU A 7 6.34 -11.12 -0.02
CA LEU A 7 5.12 -11.63 -0.64
C LEU A 7 3.86 -11.00 -0.06
N PHE A 8 2.96 -10.61 -0.96
CA PHE A 8 1.69 -10.00 -0.60
C PHE A 8 0.80 -10.90 0.27
N GLY A 9 0.77 -12.20 0.00
CA GLY A 9 -0.02 -13.15 0.79
C GLY A 9 0.38 -13.18 2.27
N GLU A 10 1.67 -13.00 2.57
CA GLU A 10 2.16 -12.94 3.94
C GLU A 10 1.78 -11.62 4.62
N ALA A 11 1.86 -10.50 3.89
CA ALA A 11 1.43 -9.20 4.38
C ALA A 11 -0.06 -9.17 4.74
N VAL A 12 -0.91 -9.80 3.92
CA VAL A 12 -2.35 -9.91 4.18
C VAL A 12 -2.61 -10.77 5.42
N ARG A 13 -1.97 -11.93 5.55
CA ARG A 13 -2.14 -12.82 6.72
C ARG A 13 -1.74 -12.15 8.04
N ARG A 14 -0.70 -11.31 8.01
CA ARG A 14 -0.22 -10.55 9.17
C ARG A 14 -0.99 -9.26 9.44
N GLY A 15 -1.97 -8.91 8.59
CA GLY A 15 -2.79 -7.70 8.75
C GLY A 15 -2.00 -6.40 8.54
N LEU A 16 -1.03 -6.41 7.62
CA LEU A 16 -0.16 -5.26 7.37
C LEU A 16 -0.80 -4.20 6.47
N GLY A 17 -0.24 -3.00 6.56
CA GLY A 17 -0.49 -1.90 5.67
C GLY A 17 0.58 -1.80 4.58
N VAL A 18 0.25 -1.05 3.55
CA VAL A 18 1.10 -0.74 2.41
C VAL A 18 1.23 0.77 2.41
N GLU A 19 2.41 1.26 2.77
CA GLU A 19 2.76 2.66 2.67
C GLU A 19 3.33 2.93 1.28
N VAL A 20 2.74 3.90 0.59
CA VAL A 20 3.13 4.36 -0.74
C VAL A 20 3.52 5.83 -0.62
N ARG A 21 4.78 6.15 -0.95
CA ARG A 21 5.32 7.51 -0.91
C ARG A 21 5.59 8.03 -2.31
N CYS A 22 5.04 9.18 -2.63
CA CYS A 22 5.29 9.89 -3.88
C CYS A 22 6.47 10.87 -3.77
N GLY A 23 7.11 11.17 -4.89
CA GLY A 23 8.15 12.21 -5.01
C GLY A 23 7.65 13.61 -4.64
N CYS A 24 6.37 13.91 -4.83
CA CYS A 24 5.75 15.19 -4.46
C CYS A 24 5.61 15.41 -2.93
N GLY A 25 6.04 14.45 -2.10
CA GLY A 25 6.00 14.55 -0.64
C GLY A 25 4.72 14.01 0.00
N LYS A 26 3.76 13.54 -0.81
CA LYS A 26 2.56 12.86 -0.30
C LYS A 26 2.84 11.39 0.01
N THR A 27 2.26 10.90 1.09
CA THR A 27 2.31 9.50 1.53
C THR A 27 0.90 8.99 1.76
N ALA A 28 0.64 7.75 1.40
CA ALA A 28 -0.65 7.07 1.58
C ALA A 28 -0.42 5.69 2.20
N THR A 29 -1.25 5.31 3.16
CA THR A 29 -1.19 3.98 3.77
C THR A 29 -2.50 3.25 3.52
N PHE A 30 -2.41 2.10 2.87
CA PHE A 30 -3.54 1.26 2.53
C PHE A 30 -3.49 -0.05 3.29
N ARG A 31 -4.61 -0.76 3.44
CA ARG A 31 -4.57 -2.13 3.96
C ARG A 31 -4.09 -3.07 2.87
N ALA A 32 -3.21 -4.01 3.20
CA ALA A 32 -2.86 -5.05 2.24
C ALA A 32 -4.12 -5.80 1.77
N SER A 33 -5.06 -6.07 2.67
CA SER A 33 -6.32 -6.77 2.37
C SER A 33 -7.21 -6.09 1.32
N ASP A 34 -7.08 -4.77 1.10
CA ASP A 34 -7.84 -4.05 0.07
C ASP A 34 -7.44 -4.48 -1.35
N PHE A 35 -6.20 -4.93 -1.54
CA PHE A 35 -5.68 -5.30 -2.87
C PHE A 35 -5.81 -6.79 -3.18
N ARG A 36 -6.48 -7.58 -2.34
CA ARG A 36 -6.60 -9.05 -2.50
C ARG A 36 -7.26 -9.48 -3.82
N GLU A 37 -8.07 -8.60 -4.40
CA GLU A 37 -8.74 -8.85 -5.68
C GLU A 37 -7.87 -8.47 -6.88
N THR A 38 -6.74 -7.79 -6.67
CA THR A 38 -5.89 -7.22 -7.72
C THR A 38 -4.43 -7.67 -7.65
N ILE A 39 -3.95 -8.14 -6.50
CA ILE A 39 -2.57 -8.61 -6.28
C ILE A 39 -2.63 -10.06 -5.80
N GLY A 40 -1.97 -10.95 -6.54
CA GLY A 40 -1.86 -12.35 -6.20
C GLY A 40 -1.03 -12.58 -4.94
N PRO A 41 -1.27 -13.66 -4.18
CA PRO A 41 -0.56 -13.92 -2.93
C PRO A 41 0.94 -14.16 -3.10
N GLY A 42 1.39 -14.57 -4.29
CA GLY A 42 2.80 -14.75 -4.64
C GLY A 42 3.45 -13.53 -5.29
N GLU A 43 2.72 -12.43 -5.46
CA GLU A 43 3.26 -11.21 -6.07
C GLU A 43 3.88 -10.29 -5.02
N ALA A 44 4.87 -9.50 -5.45
CA ALA A 44 5.47 -8.44 -4.66
C ALA A 44 4.78 -7.11 -4.96
N ILE A 45 4.43 -6.36 -3.91
CA ILE A 45 3.71 -5.10 -4.07
C ILE A 45 4.59 -3.99 -4.68
N GLU A 46 5.90 -4.11 -4.51
CA GLU A 46 6.91 -3.21 -5.05
C GLU A 46 7.02 -3.28 -6.58
N ASP A 47 6.63 -4.42 -7.17
CA ASP A 47 6.64 -4.60 -8.63
C ASP A 47 5.49 -3.87 -9.32
N ARG A 48 4.45 -3.48 -8.56
CA ARG A 48 3.30 -2.77 -9.10
C ARG A 48 3.63 -1.30 -9.33
N THR A 49 3.14 -0.74 -10.44
CA THR A 49 3.30 0.68 -10.75
C THR A 49 2.23 1.50 -10.01
N TRP A 50 2.57 2.02 -8.84
CA TRP A 50 1.71 2.93 -8.08
C TRP A 50 1.83 4.36 -8.62
N ARG A 51 0.69 5.05 -8.79
CA ARG A 51 0.64 6.46 -9.16
C ARG A 51 -0.03 7.28 -8.09
N CYS A 52 0.52 8.46 -7.84
CA CYS A 52 -0.06 9.43 -6.93
C CYS A 52 -1.31 10.05 -7.55
N SER A 53 -2.46 9.97 -6.88
CA SER A 53 -3.68 10.60 -7.39
C SER A 53 -3.65 12.13 -7.34
N TRP A 54 -2.70 12.74 -6.63
CA TRP A 54 -2.56 14.20 -6.59
C TRP A 54 -1.74 14.77 -7.75
N CYS A 55 -0.54 14.23 -8.00
CA CYS A 55 0.35 14.76 -9.05
C CYS A 55 0.45 13.87 -10.29
N GLY A 56 -0.13 12.66 -10.27
CA GLY A 56 -0.07 11.69 -11.37
C GLY A 56 1.28 10.97 -11.53
N GLU A 57 2.32 11.38 -10.80
CA GLU A 57 3.64 10.77 -10.86
C GLU A 57 3.68 9.37 -10.22
N ARG A 58 4.70 8.60 -10.61
CA ARG A 58 4.95 7.28 -10.02
C ARG A 58 5.39 7.40 -8.56
N ALA A 59 5.00 6.42 -7.75
CA ALA A 59 5.49 6.31 -6.38
C ALA A 59 7.01 6.13 -6.39
N ARG A 60 7.68 6.78 -5.44
CA ARG A 60 9.12 6.69 -5.25
C ARG A 60 9.50 5.52 -4.34
N SER A 61 8.60 5.15 -3.44
CA SER A 61 8.80 4.02 -2.54
C SER A 61 7.46 3.40 -2.16
N VAL A 62 7.45 2.07 -2.06
CA VAL A 62 6.33 1.27 -1.61
C VAL A 62 6.88 0.29 -0.59
N ARG A 63 6.30 0.24 0.62
CA ARG A 63 6.78 -0.62 1.70
C ARG A 63 5.63 -1.16 2.53
N TYR A 64 5.82 -2.33 3.12
CA TYR A 64 4.89 -2.82 4.13
C TYR A 64 5.14 -2.11 5.47
N THR A 65 4.06 -1.69 6.11
CA THR A 65 4.07 -1.05 7.43
C THR A 65 3.08 -1.75 8.37
N ALA A 66 3.31 -1.66 9.68
CA ALA A 66 2.32 -2.12 10.64
C ALA A 66 1.14 -1.14 10.63
N LEU A 67 -0.07 -1.67 10.46
CA LEU A 67 -1.27 -0.89 10.73
C LEU A 67 -1.48 -0.90 12.24
N ASP A 68 -1.10 0.17 12.91
CA ASP A 68 -1.53 0.34 14.30
C ASP A 68 -3.05 0.54 14.32
N ARG A 69 -3.75 -0.10 15.27
CA ARG A 69 -5.22 -0.08 15.34
C ARG A 69 -5.79 1.35 15.48
N ASN A 70 -4.98 2.31 15.92
CA ASN A 70 -5.32 3.72 16.04
C ASN A 70 -5.09 4.56 14.77
N ASP A 71 -4.35 4.09 13.77
CA ASP A 71 -4.03 4.85 12.54
C ASP A 71 -5.16 4.78 11.49
N ARG A 72 -6.41 4.65 11.96
CA ARG A 72 -7.62 4.60 11.12
C ARG A 72 -7.94 5.94 10.46
N GLU A 73 -7.37 7.04 10.93
CA GLU A 73 -7.60 8.37 10.35
C GLU A 73 -7.00 8.51 8.94
N GLY A 74 -6.00 7.71 8.57
CA GLY A 74 -5.41 7.73 7.22
C GLY A 74 -6.21 6.96 6.14
N LEU A 75 -7.17 6.11 6.55
CA LEU A 75 -7.94 5.25 5.64
C LEU A 75 -9.12 5.96 4.98
N ALA A 76 -9.50 7.15 5.46
CA ALA A 76 -10.54 7.95 4.88
C ALA A 76 -9.93 9.04 4.00
N GLN A 77 -9.83 8.81 2.67
CA GLN A 77 -9.99 9.83 1.61
C GLN A 77 -9.48 9.40 0.22
N TRP A 78 -9.58 8.13 -0.17
CA TRP A 78 -9.12 7.73 -1.51
C TRP A 78 -10.18 6.97 -2.27
N ARG A 79 -10.54 7.52 -3.43
CA ARG A 79 -11.40 6.83 -4.38
C ARG A 79 -10.64 5.66 -4.98
N LYS A 80 -11.32 4.52 -4.99
CA LYS A 80 -11.00 3.33 -5.79
C LYS A 80 -10.60 3.78 -7.21
N PRO A 81 -9.56 3.21 -7.84
CA PRO A 81 -9.27 3.50 -9.23
C PRO A 81 -10.47 3.08 -10.10
N GLY A 82 -11.13 4.06 -10.73
CA GLY A 82 -12.29 3.83 -11.62
C GLY A 82 -13.48 4.78 -11.48
N GLY A 83 -13.41 5.88 -10.72
CA GLY A 83 -14.49 6.88 -10.64
C GLY A 83 -14.08 8.26 -10.14
#